data_AF-A0AB39Z037-F1
#
_entry.id   AF-A0AB39Z037-F1
#
_cell.length_a   1.000
_cell.length_b   1.000
_cell.length_c   1.000
_cell.angle_alpha   90.00
_cell.angle_beta   90.00
_cell.angle_gamma   90.00
#
_symmetry.space_group_name_H-M   'P 1'
#
loop_
_entity.id
_entity.type
_entity.pdbx_description
1 polymer ?
#
loop_
_entity_poly.entity_id
_entity_poly.type
_entity_poly.pdbx_seq_one_letter_code
_entity_poly.pdbx_strand_id
1 'polypeptide(L)'
;MSGKEYNGEPGCRSPEEVGQSYRHFFDPTAYWQCGGRQQADLPAQLRRCPANELFYDRERRCVKWKDWQWTEPQDPPTKPRK
;
A
#
# COMPACT_ATOMS: atom_id res chain seq x y z
N MET A 1 10.17 -23.85 4.56
CA MET A 1 8.89 -23.16 4.84
C MET A 1 8.80 -21.96 3.91
N SER A 2 8.19 -22.12 2.73
CA SER A 2 8.12 -21.05 1.73
C SER A 2 7.00 -20.07 2.05
N GLY A 3 7.15 -19.35 3.16
CA GLY A 3 6.34 -18.16 3.43
C GLY A 3 6.82 -17.09 2.48
N LYS A 4 6.14 -16.90 1.34
CA LYS A 4 6.36 -15.71 0.52
C LYS A 4 6.24 -14.51 1.45
N GLU A 5 7.32 -13.75 1.56
CA GLU A 5 7.39 -12.47 2.25
C GLU A 5 6.32 -11.55 1.65
N TYR A 6 5.12 -11.58 2.24
CA TYR A 6 3.99 -10.79 1.76
C TYR A 6 4.28 -9.34 2.08
N ASN A 7 4.47 -8.56 1.02
CA ASN A 7 4.86 -7.16 1.01
C ASN A 7 3.69 -6.19 1.25
N GLY A 8 2.53 -6.71 1.65
CA GLY A 8 1.31 -5.92 1.85
C GLY A 8 0.60 -5.53 0.55
N GLU A 9 0.89 -6.21 -0.57
CA GLU A 9 0.25 -5.92 -1.86
C GLU A 9 -1.28 -6.16 -1.76
N PRO A 10 -2.13 -5.15 -2.00
CA PRO A 10 -3.58 -5.31 -2.04
C PRO A 10 -4.03 -5.95 -3.36
N GLY A 11 -5.15 -6.66 -3.31
CA GLY A 11 -5.76 -7.25 -4.50
C GLY A 11 -6.53 -6.24 -5.36
N CYS A 12 -6.85 -5.06 -4.83
CA CYS A 12 -7.62 -4.01 -5.54
C CYS A 12 -8.93 -4.53 -6.16
N ARG A 13 -9.62 -5.41 -5.44
CA ARG A 13 -10.87 -6.05 -5.89
C ARG A 13 -12.10 -5.43 -5.25
N SER A 14 -11.98 -4.94 -4.02
CA SER A 14 -13.09 -4.29 -3.34
C SER A 14 -13.18 -2.83 -3.76
N PRO A 15 -14.38 -2.29 -4.04
CA PRO A 15 -14.57 -0.89 -4.44
C PRO A 15 -14.05 0.12 -3.39
N GLU A 16 -13.92 -0.32 -2.14
CA GLU A 16 -13.31 0.43 -1.04
C GLU A 16 -11.79 0.55 -1.16
N GLU A 17 -11.13 -0.39 -1.83
CA GLU A 17 -9.68 -0.37 -2.10
C GLU A 17 -9.34 0.36 -3.40
N VAL A 18 -10.27 0.37 -4.35
CA VAL A 18 -10.04 0.98 -5.66
C VAL A 18 -9.88 2.50 -5.50
N GLY A 19 -8.72 3.01 -5.93
CA GLY A 19 -8.30 4.39 -5.69
C GLY A 19 -7.70 4.68 -4.31
N GLN A 20 -7.48 3.66 -3.47
CA GLN A 20 -6.76 3.79 -2.21
C GLN A 20 -5.28 3.45 -2.33
N SER A 21 -4.52 3.90 -1.34
CA SER A 21 -3.10 3.61 -1.19
C SER A 21 -2.86 2.85 0.11
N TYR A 22 -1.99 1.84 0.06
CA TYR A 22 -1.67 0.93 1.15
C TYR A 22 -0.18 0.93 1.41
N ARG A 23 0.22 0.82 2.66
CA ARG A 23 1.63 0.84 3.05
C ARG A 23 2.34 -0.46 2.64
N HIS A 24 3.58 -0.34 2.16
CA HIS A 24 4.44 -1.51 1.99
C HIS A 24 4.93 -2.01 3.35
N PHE A 25 4.87 -3.32 3.59
CA PHE A 25 5.15 -3.88 4.91
C PHE A 25 6.62 -3.71 5.33
N PHE A 26 7.53 -3.81 4.35
CA PHE A 26 8.97 -3.76 4.59
C PHE A 26 9.59 -2.38 4.32
N ASP A 27 8.96 -1.56 3.47
CA ASP A 27 9.55 -0.32 2.95
C ASP A 27 8.67 0.88 3.29
N PRO A 28 9.03 1.72 4.27
CA PRO A 28 8.20 2.86 4.65
C PRO A 28 8.20 3.98 3.60
N THR A 29 9.14 3.96 2.65
CA THR A 29 9.21 4.87 1.51
C THR A 29 8.35 4.41 0.33
N ALA A 30 7.84 3.18 0.37
CA ALA A 30 7.05 2.59 -0.71
C ALA A 30 5.62 2.31 -0.27
N TYR A 31 4.71 2.34 -1.23
CA TYR A 31 3.30 2.10 -1.02
C TYR A 31 2.66 1.52 -2.27
N TRP A 32 1.61 0.74 -2.06
CA TRP A 32 0.81 0.14 -3.10
C TRP A 32 -0.35 1.07 -3.43
N GLN A 33 -0.51 1.41 -4.69
CA GLN A 33 -1.63 2.22 -5.16
C GLN A 33 -2.53 1.36 -6.04
N CYS A 34 -3.78 1.20 -5.63
CA CYS A 34 -4.78 0.56 -6.48
C CYS A 34 -5.17 1.51 -7.63
N GLY A 35 -5.36 0.93 -8.82
CA GLY A 35 -5.84 1.65 -9.99
C GLY A 35 -7.19 2.35 -9.77
N GLY A 36 -7.57 3.25 -10.67
CA GLY A 36 -8.81 4.00 -10.58
C GLY A 36 -10.06 3.12 -10.71
N ARG A 37 -11.22 3.66 -10.28
CA ARG A 37 -12.56 3.00 -10.24
C ARG A 37 -13.03 2.31 -11.53
N GLN A 38 -12.35 2.54 -12.64
CA GLN A 38 -12.69 1.97 -13.94
C GLN A 38 -12.04 0.61 -14.21
N GLN A 39 -11.06 0.18 -13.40
CA GLN A 39 -10.41 -1.13 -13.56
C GLN A 39 -10.25 -1.84 -12.21
N ALA A 40 -11.30 -2.54 -11.77
CA ALA A 40 -11.20 -3.52 -10.69
C ALA A 40 -10.39 -4.74 -11.16
N ASP A 41 -9.73 -5.45 -10.23
CA ASP A 41 -8.88 -6.62 -10.50
C ASP A 41 -7.51 -6.31 -11.15
N LEU A 42 -7.12 -5.04 -11.27
CA LEU A 42 -5.75 -4.69 -11.63
C LEU A 42 -4.80 -4.85 -10.44
N PRO A 43 -3.58 -5.34 -10.68
CA PRO A 43 -2.57 -5.41 -9.63
C PRO A 43 -2.23 -4.01 -9.12
N ALA A 44 -2.02 -3.91 -7.81
CA ALA A 44 -1.61 -2.68 -7.17
C ALA A 44 -0.25 -2.22 -7.73
N GLN A 45 -0.12 -0.92 -7.98
CA GLN A 45 1.10 -0.33 -8.49
C GLN A 45 2.00 0.07 -7.33
N LEU A 46 3.23 -0.44 -7.31
CA LEU A 46 4.23 0.00 -6.34
C LEU A 46 4.67 1.43 -6.67
N ARG A 47 4.36 2.36 -5.78
CA ARG A 47 4.80 3.76 -5.83
C ARG A 47 5.74 4.04 -4.68
N ARG A 48 6.55 5.09 -4.83
CA ARG A 48 7.50 5.52 -3.81
C ARG A 48 7.30 7.00 -3.51
N CYS A 49 7.43 7.35 -2.24
CA CYS A 49 7.41 8.71 -1.78
C CYS A 49 8.70 9.46 -2.20
N PRO A 50 8.63 10.80 -2.32
CA PRO A 50 9.79 11.65 -2.53
C PRO A 50 10.87 11.49 -1.44
N ALA A 51 12.07 12.01 -1.69
CA ALA A 51 13.15 12.01 -0.71
C ALA A 51 12.73 12.72 0.59
N ASN A 52 13.10 12.15 1.74
CA ASN A 52 12.70 12.60 3.09
C ASN A 52 11.20 12.50 3.40
N GLU A 53 10.45 11.74 2.60
CA GLU A 53 9.04 11.44 2.86
C GLU A 53 8.80 9.93 2.98
N LEU A 54 7.88 9.57 3.88
CA LEU A 54 7.49 8.21 4.17
C LEU A 54 5.97 8.10 4.03
N PHE A 55 5.51 6.96 3.53
CA PHE A 55 4.09 6.71 3.36
C PHE A 55 3.44 6.49 4.72
N TYR A 56 2.45 7.31 5.03
CA TYR A 56 1.68 7.21 6.26
C TYR A 56 0.30 6.64 5.96
N ASP A 57 0.09 5.41 6.43
CA ASP A 57 -1.14 4.64 6.21
C ASP A 57 -2.39 5.37 6.72
N ARG A 58 -2.30 6.01 7.90
CA ARG A 58 -3.41 6.79 8.48
C ARG A 58 -3.93 7.89 7.57
N GLU A 59 -3.03 8.57 6.87
CA GLU A 59 -3.38 9.67 5.97
C GLU A 59 -3.40 9.23 4.50
N ARG A 60 -3.06 7.96 4.23
CA ARG A 60 -2.88 7.36 2.90
C ARG A 60 -2.05 8.23 1.96
N ARG A 61 -1.04 8.92 2.49
CA ARG A 61 -0.19 9.87 1.76
C ARG A 61 1.25 9.86 2.25
N CYS A 62 2.14 10.40 1.43
CA CYS A 62 3.51 10.69 1.82
C CYS A 62 3.54 11.87 2.79
N VAL A 63 4.16 11.67 3.94
CA VAL A 63 4.40 12.71 4.96
C VAL A 63 5.89 12.82 5.21
N LYS A 64 6.35 13.93 5.78
CA LYS A 64 7.77 14.09 6.13
C LYS A 64 8.17 13.02 7.15
N TRP A 65 9.39 12.52 7.04
CA TRP A 65 9.92 11.51 7.97
C TRP A 65 9.82 11.90 9.45
N LYS A 66 9.82 13.21 9.76
CA LYS A 66 9.67 13.74 11.12
C LYS A 66 8.25 13.57 11.68
N ASP A 67 7.24 13.68 10.82
CA ASP A 67 5.83 13.55 11.19
C ASP A 67 5.36 12.10 11.07
N TRP A 68 6.10 11.29 10.31
CA TRP A 68 5.83 9.88 10.14
C TRP A 68 6.05 9.12 11.44
N GLN A 69 5.05 8.33 11.80
CA GLN A 69 5.12 7.42 12.93
C GLN A 69 4.99 5.99 12.43
N TRP A 70 5.76 5.09 13.02
CA TRP A 70 5.60 3.67 12.75
C TRP A 70 4.19 3.25 13.20
N THR A 71 3.44 2.66 12.28
CA THR A 71 2.11 2.09 12.53
C THR A 71 2.16 0.64 12.12
N GLU A 72 1.42 -0.20 12.84
CA GLU A 72 1.26 -1.59 12.47
C GLU A 72 0.64 -1.69 11.07
N PRO A 73 1.28 -2.42 10.13
CA PRO A 73 0.75 -2.58 8.79
C PRO A 73 -0.63 -3.24 8.86
N GLN A 74 -1.62 -2.62 8.25
CA GLN A 74 -2.96 -3.21 8.14
C GLN A 74 -3.00 -4.10 6.91
N ASP A 75 -3.44 -5.35 7.08
CA ASP A 75 -3.69 -6.24 5.95
C ASP A 75 -4.82 -5.63 5.09
N PRO A 76 -4.61 -5.46 3.78
CA PRO A 76 -5.66 -4.98 2.90
C PRO A 76 -6.81 -5.98 2.86
N PRO A 77 -8.06 -5.52 2.66
CA PRO A 77 -9.22 -6.40 2.72
C PRO A 77 -9.19 -7.47 1.62
N THR A 78 -8.49 -7.25 0.51
CA THR A 78 -8.22 -8.29 -0.47
C THR A 78 -6.73 -8.51 -0.71
N LYS A 79 -6.35 -9.78 -0.90
CA LYS A 79 -4.99 -10.18 -1.31
C LYS A 79 -4.92 -10.43 -2.83
N PRO A 80 -3.78 -10.26 -3.50
CA PRO A 80 -3.61 -10.63 -4.91
C PRO A 80 -3.84 -12.14 -5.09
N ARG A 81 -4.56 -12.54 -6.15
CA ARG A 81 -4.66 -13.96 -6.51
C ARG A 81 -3.36 -14.37 -7.19
N LYS A 82 -2.71 -15.40 -6.63
CA LYS A 82 -1.50 -16.03 -7.14
C LYS A 82 -1.78 -16.79 -8.43
#